data_AF-A0A6G2Q4J7-F1
#
_entry.id   AF-A0A6G2Q4J7-F1
#
_cell.length_a   1.000
_cell.length_b   1.000
_cell.length_c   1.000
_cell.angle_alpha   90.00
_cell.angle_beta   90.00
_cell.angle_gamma   90.00
#
_symmetry.space_group_name_H-M   'P 1'
#
loop_
_entity.id
_entity.type
_entity.pdbx_description
1 polymer ?
#
loop_
_entity_poly.entity_id
_entity_poly.type
_entity_poly.pdbx_seq_one_letter_code
_entity_poly.pdbx_strand_id
1 'polypeptide(L)'
;MPRKRSTDDGDELLARLGSLTAQARERAELQRTQVELAIALQRGMLPRDLPTAPGLHLAVRYAPACYGLNVGGDWYDAFPLPDG
;
A
#
# COMPACT_ATOMS: atom_id res chain seq x y z
N MET A 1 -19.33 3.15 54.28
CA MET A 1 -19.39 3.65 52.88
C MET A 1 -18.25 3.05 52.07
N PRO A 2 -18.48 2.07 51.18
CA PRO A 2 -17.54 1.89 50.07
C PRO A 2 -18.20 1.37 48.76
N ARG A 3 -18.20 2.17 47.69
CA ARG A 3 -18.44 1.69 46.30
C ARG A 3 -17.57 2.41 45.25
N LYS A 4 -16.41 2.98 45.63
CA LYS A 4 -15.59 3.81 44.72
C LYS A 4 -14.62 3.02 43.83
N ARG A 5 -14.27 1.78 44.22
CA ARG A 5 -13.19 0.99 43.57
C ARG A 5 -13.57 0.40 42.20
N SER A 6 -14.82 -0.06 42.05
CA SER A 6 -15.29 -0.70 40.82
C SER A 6 -15.49 0.27 39.65
N THR A 7 -15.73 1.56 39.92
CA THR A 7 -15.89 2.57 38.88
C THR A 7 -14.53 3.02 38.33
N ASP A 8 -13.53 3.15 39.21
CA ASP A 8 -12.14 3.51 38.89
C ASP A 8 -11.47 2.44 37.99
N ASP A 9 -11.68 1.15 38.29
CA ASP A 9 -11.21 0.04 37.46
C ASP A 9 -11.84 0.05 36.05
N GLY A 10 -13.11 0.48 35.96
CA GLY A 10 -13.83 0.61 34.69
C GLY A 10 -13.31 1.77 33.83
N ASP A 11 -13.05 2.92 34.45
CA ASP A 11 -12.48 4.09 33.80
C ASP A 11 -11.05 3.83 33.30
N GLU A 12 -10.23 3.11 34.08
CA GLU A 12 -8.89 2.69 33.66
C GLU A 12 -8.96 1.74 32.45
N LEU A 13 -9.89 0.77 32.48
CA LEU A 13 -10.09 -0.16 31.37
C LEU A 13 -10.53 0.57 30.09
N LEU A 14 -11.47 1.50 30.20
CA LEU A 14 -11.93 2.32 29.06
C LEU A 14 -10.80 3.18 28.50
N ALA A 15 -9.99 3.80 29.36
CA ALA A 15 -8.83 4.58 28.94
C ALA A 15 -7.79 3.71 28.20
N ARG A 16 -7.53 2.49 28.70
CA ARG A 16 -6.62 1.52 28.08
C ARG A 16 -7.13 1.06 26.71
N LEU A 17 -8.42 0.74 26.60
CA LEU A 17 -9.04 0.36 25.32
C LEU A 17 -9.02 1.52 24.32
N GLY A 18 -9.28 2.75 24.78
CA GLY A 18 -9.20 3.94 23.94
C GLY A 18 -7.78 4.15 23.39
N SER A 19 -6.76 4.02 24.24
CA SER A 19 -5.36 4.14 23.82
C SER A 19 -4.95 3.06 22.81
N LEU A 20 -5.30 1.80 23.06
CA LEU A 20 -4.98 0.69 22.16
C LEU A 20 -5.70 0.84 20.80
N THR A 21 -6.96 1.28 20.83
CA THR A 21 -7.74 1.51 19.61
C THR A 21 -7.14 2.65 18.78
N ALA A 22 -6.76 3.75 19.44
CA ALA A 22 -6.11 4.88 18.77
C ALA A 22 -4.79 4.46 18.11
N GLN A 23 -3.94 3.69 18.82
CA GLN A 23 -2.69 3.17 18.28
C GLN A 23 -2.91 2.21 17.10
N ALA A 24 -3.88 1.31 17.20
CA ALA A 24 -4.21 0.39 16.11
C ALA A 24 -4.69 1.14 14.87
N ARG A 25 -5.53 2.18 15.06
CA ARG A 25 -6.00 3.06 13.99
C ARG A 25 -4.83 3.78 13.32
N GLU A 26 -3.96 4.42 14.09
CA GLU A 26 -2.79 5.14 13.56
C GLU A 26 -1.89 4.22 12.72
N ARG A 27 -1.62 3.00 13.20
CA ARG A 27 -0.86 2.00 12.44
C ARG A 27 -1.54 1.60 11.14
N ALA A 28 -2.86 1.40 11.16
CA ALA A 28 -3.62 1.05 9.97
C ALA A 28 -3.61 2.17 8.92
N GLU A 29 -3.74 3.44 9.34
CA GLU A 29 -3.67 4.59 8.44
C GLU A 29 -2.26 4.77 7.85
N LEU A 30 -1.21 4.58 8.66
CA LEU A 30 0.17 4.61 8.17
C LEU A 30 0.42 3.50 7.15
N GLN A 31 0.00 2.27 7.46
CA GLN A 31 0.13 1.15 6.53
C GLN A 31 -0.59 1.43 5.22
N ARG A 32 -1.84 1.94 5.29
CA ARG A 32 -2.61 2.32 4.10
C ARG A 32 -1.88 3.36 3.25
N THR A 33 -1.33 4.40 3.89
CA THR A 33 -0.58 5.45 3.19
C THR A 33 0.65 4.89 2.49
N GLN A 34 1.38 3.98 3.14
CA GLN A 34 2.53 3.30 2.53
C GLN A 34 2.14 2.47 1.31
N VAL A 35 1.01 1.75 1.38
CA VAL A 35 0.48 0.99 0.23
C VAL A 35 0.12 1.93 -0.92
N GLU A 36 -0.61 3.01 -0.63
CA GLU A 36 -1.03 3.99 -1.63
C GLU A 36 0.18 4.64 -2.33
N LEU A 37 1.22 4.98 -1.57
CA LEU A 37 2.47 5.51 -2.11
C LEU A 37 3.19 4.48 -3.00
N ALA A 38 3.31 3.24 -2.56
CA ALA A 38 3.97 2.19 -3.32
C ALA A 38 3.25 1.91 -4.66
N ILE A 39 1.91 1.88 -4.66
CA ILE A 39 1.11 1.75 -5.89
C ILE A 39 1.32 2.95 -6.81
N ALA A 40 1.34 4.17 -6.26
CA ALA A 40 1.55 5.39 -7.04
C ALA A 40 2.94 5.41 -7.70
N LEU A 41 3.98 5.06 -6.95
CA LEU A 41 5.36 4.93 -7.47
C LEU A 41 5.43 3.90 -8.59
N GLN A 42 4.90 2.70 -8.36
CA GLN A 42 4.93 1.64 -9.36
C GLN A 42 4.21 2.06 -10.65
N ARG A 43 3.01 2.66 -10.56
CA ARG A 43 2.30 3.18 -11.74
C ARG A 43 3.06 4.30 -12.46
N GLY A 44 3.84 5.09 -11.74
CA GLY A 44 4.67 6.14 -12.31
C GLY A 44 5.91 5.61 -13.04
N MET A 45 6.42 4.43 -12.63
CA MET A 45 7.62 3.83 -13.21
C MET A 45 7.35 2.99 -14.47
N LEU A 46 6.12 2.52 -14.68
CA LEU A 46 5.79 1.69 -15.84
C LEU A 46 5.46 2.56 -17.07
N PRO A 47 6.02 2.25 -18.25
CA PRO A 47 5.64 2.90 -19.51
C PRO A 47 4.13 2.82 -19.73
N ARG A 48 3.52 3.97 -20.03
CA ARG A 48 2.07 4.09 -20.34
C ARG A 48 1.75 3.56 -21.72
N ASP A 49 2.64 3.82 -22.67
CA ASP A 49 2.53 3.41 -24.06
C ASP A 49 3.78 2.61 -24.43
N LEU A 50 3.60 1.61 -25.29
CA LEU A 50 4.70 0.85 -25.87
C LEU A 50 5.10 1.49 -27.20
N PRO A 51 6.39 1.54 -27.55
CA PRO A 51 6.83 2.04 -28.84
C PRO A 51 6.26 1.18 -29.97
N THR A 52 5.94 1.83 -31.10
CA THR A 52 5.55 1.12 -32.33
C THR A 52 6.80 0.87 -33.17
N ALA A 53 7.07 -0.39 -33.51
CA ALA A 53 8.18 -0.79 -34.36
C ALA A 53 7.67 -1.55 -35.60
N PRO A 54 8.12 -1.22 -36.83
CA PRO A 54 7.71 -1.93 -38.03
C PRO A 54 7.96 -3.45 -37.91
N GLY A 55 6.91 -4.25 -38.11
CA GLY A 55 7.01 -5.72 -38.05
C GLY A 55 7.01 -6.32 -36.63
N LEU A 56 6.93 -5.52 -35.56
CA LEU A 56 6.82 -5.98 -34.19
C LEU A 56 5.52 -5.51 -33.51
N HIS A 57 4.90 -6.42 -32.77
CA HIS A 57 3.79 -6.10 -31.88
C HIS A 57 4.22 -6.33 -30.43
N LEU A 58 4.30 -5.24 -29.66
CA LEU A 58 4.63 -5.30 -28.24
C LEU A 58 3.35 -5.34 -27.41
N ALA A 59 3.32 -6.21 -26.41
CA ALA A 59 2.25 -6.31 -25.43
C ALA A 59 2.87 -6.50 -24.04
N VAL A 60 2.28 -5.88 -23.03
CA VAL A 60 2.74 -5.98 -21.65
C VAL A 60 1.58 -6.20 -20.70
N ARG A 61 1.80 -7.05 -19.70
CA ARG A 61 0.85 -7.29 -18.61
C ARG A 61 1.59 -7.35 -17.29
N TYR A 62 1.37 -6.34 -16.46
CA TYR A 62 1.86 -6.34 -15.09
C TYR A 62 0.92 -7.13 -14.18
N ALA A 63 1.43 -8.17 -13.51
CA ALA A 63 0.65 -9.02 -12.60
C ALA A 63 1.41 -9.20 -11.28
N PRO A 64 1.13 -8.40 -10.23
CA PRO A 64 1.82 -8.52 -8.95
C PRO A 64 1.40 -9.80 -8.23
N ALA A 65 2.31 -10.38 -7.43
CA ALA A 65 1.98 -11.48 -6.53
C ALA A 65 0.93 -11.03 -5.50
N CYS A 66 -0.26 -11.64 -5.53
CA CYS A 66 -1.33 -11.29 -4.61
C CYS A 66 -1.01 -11.82 -3.20
N TYR A 67 -0.70 -10.94 -2.25
CA TYR A 67 -1.23 -10.92 -0.88
C TYR A 67 -0.81 -9.59 -0.22
N GLY A 68 -1.78 -8.79 0.23
CA GLY A 68 -1.58 -7.63 1.11
C GLY A 68 -1.28 -6.28 0.43
N LEU A 69 -0.36 -6.22 -0.54
CA LEU A 69 0.13 -4.93 -1.06
C LEU A 69 -0.19 -4.66 -2.53
N ASN A 70 -0.43 -5.68 -3.37
CA ASN A 70 -0.57 -5.55 -4.82
C ASN A 70 0.59 -4.78 -5.51
N VAL A 71 1.77 -4.78 -4.87
CA VAL A 71 2.99 -4.15 -5.36
C VAL A 71 4.03 -5.24 -5.61
N GLY A 72 4.60 -5.27 -6.80
CA GLY A 72 5.67 -6.20 -7.18
C GLY A 72 6.98 -5.47 -7.49
N GLY A 73 8.11 -6.19 -7.40
CA GLY A 73 9.43 -5.64 -7.72
C GLY A 73 9.80 -5.68 -9.21
N ASP A 74 8.97 -6.32 -10.03
CA ASP A 74 9.19 -6.39 -11.47
C ASP A 74 8.93 -5.01 -12.12
N TRP A 75 9.64 -4.72 -13.20
CA TRP A 75 9.45 -3.51 -14.00
C TRP A 75 9.81 -3.81 -15.46
N TYR A 76 9.34 -2.96 -16.38
CA TYR A 76 9.64 -3.08 -17.80
C TYR A 76 9.85 -1.68 -18.39
N ASP A 77 10.67 -1.59 -19.43
CA ASP A 77 10.81 -0.41 -20.28
C ASP A 77 11.04 -0.85 -21.73
N ALA A 78 10.62 -0.04 -22.69
CA ALA A 78 10.79 -0.29 -24.11
C ALA A 78 10.98 1.03 -24.86
N PHE A 79 12.09 1.14 -25.58
CA PHE A 79 12.43 2.31 -26.38
C PHE A 79 13.16 1.89 -27.67
N PRO A 80 12.99 2.62 -28.79
CA PRO A 80 13.67 2.31 -30.04
C PRO A 80 15.16 2.63 -29.95
N LEU A 81 15.98 1.82 -30.61
CA LEU A 81 17.40 2.09 -30.83
C LEU A 81 17.63 2.58 -32.27
N PRO A 82 18.77 3.25 -32.56
CA PRO A 82 19.02 3.83 -33.89
C PRO A 82 19.03 2.81 -35.04
N ASP A 83 19.34 1.56 -34.75
CA ASP A 83 19.40 0.44 -35.68
C ASP A 83 18.13 -0.40 -35.73
N GLY A 84 17.12 -0.06 -34.92
CA GLY A 84 15.82 -0.73 -34.86
C GLY A 84 15.78 -1.85 -33.83
#